data_AF-A0A1F2TRX2-F1
#
_entry.id   AF-A0A1F2TRX2-F1
#
_cell.length_a   1.000
_cell.length_b   1.000
_cell.length_c   1.000
_cell.angle_alpha   90.00
_cell.angle_beta   90.00
_cell.angle_gamma   90.00
#
_symmetry.space_group_name_H-M   'P 1'
#
loop_
_entity.id
_entity.type
_entity.pdbx_description
1 polymer ?
#
loop_
_entity_poly.entity_id
_entity_poly.type
_entity_poly.pdbx_seq_one_letter_code
_entity_poly.pdbx_strand_id
1 'polypeptide(L)'
;MRFRCSGSPRRHLARVTFAWMIAALTAATLAAAPGESKRLDRAKDLIADEQWASAIAELKAAAADPKEPKKDEVLFWLAHSQNQAHDSASAIETIGRLEREHPRSPWIKPAGYLRLELAQRLRRNDVLWYTAAPRPPVPPVPPTAVAPPPPPRRPPPRVPRTPPQVPVAASTAVPPAPPTLPVPQDWLPPGYLPDTDLRIEALGRLIQTDAPRVIPMLKEIALESNNTGEARRALFVLAQSGRPEARLTVIDVAKTGPEPVRVAAVRELGRLEGSGIAGELMQVYVTSNVRVKNQVVNALGERAATTTLMRIAQTERDFRLRDLAIFNLGEAGGRQQLRSLYAAARLDSKRAIINGLFNAKADADLIEIAQHERNVTLRIEIRNRLRLLGTAAAREYLEKTAEK
;
A
#
# COMPACT_ATOMS: atom_id res chain seq x y z
N MET A 1 -0.60 25.10 -70.21
CA MET A 1 -0.73 25.98 -69.03
C MET A 1 0.23 25.51 -67.96
N ARG A 2 1.07 26.42 -67.48
CA ARG A 2 2.14 26.20 -66.49
C ARG A 2 1.54 26.02 -65.09
N PHE A 3 2.04 25.07 -64.31
CA PHE A 3 2.09 25.22 -62.86
C PHE A 3 3.56 25.16 -62.43
N ARG A 4 3.99 26.27 -61.81
CA ARG A 4 5.27 26.50 -61.15
C ARG A 4 4.94 26.98 -59.72
N CYS A 5 5.94 26.92 -58.85
CA CYS A 5 5.97 27.28 -57.42
C CYS A 5 5.61 26.11 -56.49
N SER A 6 6.31 25.81 -55.40
CA SER A 6 7.51 26.35 -54.73
C SER A 6 7.69 25.42 -53.50
N GLY A 7 8.85 24.83 -53.21
CA GLY A 7 9.93 25.51 -52.48
C GLY A 7 9.88 25.29 -50.95
N SER A 8 10.22 24.05 -50.50
CA SER A 8 10.92 23.62 -49.26
C SER A 8 10.39 24.06 -47.85
N PRO A 9 10.90 23.52 -46.70
CA PRO A 9 11.84 22.40 -46.48
C PRO A 9 11.39 21.36 -45.42
N ARG A 10 11.90 20.13 -45.59
CA ARG A 10 12.01 19.09 -44.56
C ARG A 10 12.87 19.57 -43.40
N ARG A 11 12.38 19.46 -42.16
CA ARG A 11 13.19 19.58 -40.95
C ARG A 11 13.56 18.18 -40.44
N HIS A 12 14.77 17.77 -40.78
CA HIS A 12 15.54 16.79 -40.01
C HIS A 12 16.04 17.48 -38.73
N LEU A 13 15.72 16.94 -37.56
CA LEU A 13 16.42 17.19 -36.30
C LEU A 13 17.20 15.90 -36.01
N ALA A 14 18.44 15.79 -36.51
CA ALA A 14 19.67 16.29 -35.87
C ALA A 14 20.00 15.48 -34.61
N ARG A 15 20.68 14.35 -34.86
CA ARG A 15 21.51 13.62 -33.92
C ARG A 15 22.47 14.59 -33.24
N VAL A 16 22.42 14.69 -31.91
CA VAL A 16 23.47 15.36 -31.14
C VAL A 16 24.51 14.30 -30.78
N THR A 17 25.55 14.26 -31.60
CA THR A 17 26.85 13.69 -31.27
C THR A 17 27.52 14.57 -30.24
N PHE A 18 27.91 14.01 -29.10
CA PHE A 18 29.01 14.55 -28.31
C PHE A 18 30.03 13.43 -28.11
N ALA A 19 30.99 13.41 -29.03
CA ALA A 19 32.23 12.69 -28.87
C ALA A 19 33.09 13.42 -27.85
N TRP A 20 33.46 12.72 -26.78
CA TRP A 20 34.70 13.01 -26.05
C TRP A 20 35.57 11.77 -26.13
N MET A 21 36.64 11.88 -26.92
CA MET A 21 37.69 10.90 -27.03
C MET A 21 38.98 11.62 -26.62
N ILE A 22 39.53 11.28 -25.45
CA ILE A 22 40.97 11.37 -25.21
C ILE A 22 41.38 10.03 -24.63
N ALA A 23 42.13 9.30 -25.44
CA ALA A 23 42.88 8.12 -25.03
C ALA A 23 44.06 8.55 -24.16
N ALA A 24 44.20 7.94 -23.00
CA ALA A 24 45.49 7.78 -22.34
C ALA A 24 45.68 6.28 -22.12
N LEU A 25 46.57 5.68 -22.92
CA LEU A 25 47.13 4.37 -22.64
C LEU A 25 47.94 4.47 -21.35
N THR A 26 47.40 3.96 -20.26
CA THR A 26 48.18 3.25 -19.26
C THR A 26 47.63 1.84 -19.19
N ALA A 27 48.49 0.86 -19.50
CA ALA A 27 48.26 -0.52 -19.13
C ALA A 27 48.38 -0.63 -17.61
N ALA A 28 47.42 -0.05 -16.88
CA ALA A 28 47.12 -0.48 -15.55
C ALA A 28 46.21 -1.69 -15.72
N THR A 29 46.67 -2.86 -15.27
CA THR A 29 45.77 -3.95 -14.93
C THR A 29 44.73 -3.38 -13.97
N LEU A 30 43.57 -2.98 -14.50
CA LEU A 30 42.40 -2.75 -13.68
C LEU A 30 42.10 -4.11 -13.04
N ALA A 31 42.56 -4.27 -11.80
CA ALA A 31 41.85 -5.12 -10.87
C ALA A 31 40.38 -4.68 -10.95
N ALA A 32 39.53 -5.56 -11.48
CA ALA A 32 38.10 -5.33 -11.57
C ALA A 32 37.61 -4.78 -10.22
N ALA A 33 36.86 -3.69 -10.24
CA ALA A 33 36.25 -3.15 -9.04
C ALA A 33 35.51 -4.30 -8.32
N PRO A 34 35.70 -4.50 -7.01
CA PRO A 34 35.07 -5.59 -6.30
C PRO A 34 33.55 -5.38 -6.32
N GLY A 35 32.85 -6.12 -7.18
CA GLY A 35 31.38 -6.10 -7.27
C GLY A 35 30.77 -5.91 -8.67
N GLU A 36 31.56 -5.76 -9.74
CA GLU A 36 31.02 -5.73 -11.11
C GLU A 36 30.97 -7.13 -11.74
N SER A 37 29.81 -7.51 -12.27
CA SER A 37 29.65 -8.74 -13.05
C SER A 37 29.42 -8.41 -14.50
N LYS A 38 30.48 -8.49 -15.30
CA LYS A 38 30.43 -8.24 -16.75
C LYS A 38 29.39 -9.10 -17.46
N ARG A 39 29.20 -10.34 -17.00
CA ARG A 39 28.21 -11.26 -17.58
C ARG A 39 26.79 -10.86 -17.22
N LEU A 40 26.55 -10.43 -15.99
CA LEU A 40 25.25 -9.91 -15.58
C LEU A 40 24.89 -8.62 -16.34
N ASP A 41 25.85 -7.71 -16.51
CA ASP A 41 25.62 -6.46 -17.24
C ASP A 41 25.25 -6.75 -18.70
N ARG A 42 26.03 -7.60 -19.38
CA ARG A 42 25.70 -8.08 -20.73
C ARG A 42 24.34 -8.76 -20.80
N ALA A 43 23.99 -9.59 -19.82
CA ALA A 43 22.69 -10.25 -19.77
C ALA A 43 21.54 -9.25 -19.62
N LYS A 44 21.72 -8.16 -18.86
CA LYS A 44 20.72 -7.10 -18.72
C LYS A 44 20.53 -6.32 -20.02
N ASP A 45 21.59 -6.06 -20.77
CA ASP A 45 21.48 -5.47 -22.11
C ASP A 45 20.65 -6.38 -23.04
N LEU A 46 20.92 -7.69 -23.02
CA LEU A 46 20.16 -8.67 -23.79
C LEU A 46 18.69 -8.77 -23.35
N ILE A 47 18.40 -8.64 -22.05
CA ILE A 47 17.03 -8.56 -21.51
C ILE A 47 16.33 -7.30 -22.02
N ALA A 48 17.01 -6.15 -22.02
CA ALA A 48 16.47 -4.89 -22.52
C ALA A 48 16.13 -4.97 -24.02
N ASP A 49 16.91 -5.74 -24.78
CA ASP A 49 16.70 -6.04 -26.19
C ASP A 49 15.73 -7.22 -26.44
N GLU A 50 15.08 -7.75 -25.39
CA GLU A 50 14.17 -8.92 -25.43
C GLU A 50 14.79 -10.20 -26.02
N GLN A 51 16.12 -10.30 -26.00
CA GLN A 51 16.87 -11.46 -26.48
C GLN A 51 16.95 -12.54 -25.40
N TRP A 52 15.81 -13.11 -25.04
CA TRP A 52 15.67 -14.02 -23.90
C TRP A 52 16.59 -15.24 -23.96
N ALA A 53 16.73 -15.88 -25.12
CA ALA A 53 17.58 -17.07 -25.26
C ALA A 53 19.06 -16.76 -25.00
N SER A 54 19.57 -15.65 -25.56
CA SER A 54 20.94 -15.19 -25.35
C SER A 54 21.17 -14.76 -23.89
N ALA A 55 20.21 -14.03 -23.30
CA ALA A 55 20.26 -13.63 -21.90
C ALA A 55 20.32 -14.86 -20.97
N ILE A 56 19.48 -15.86 -21.20
CA ILE A 56 19.47 -17.12 -20.42
C ILE A 56 20.83 -17.82 -20.51
N ALA A 57 21.45 -17.86 -21.69
CA ALA A 57 22.76 -18.49 -21.85
C ALA A 57 23.85 -17.77 -21.02
N GLU A 58 23.89 -16.44 -21.07
CA GLU A 58 24.83 -15.64 -20.27
C GLU A 58 24.57 -15.77 -18.76
N LEU A 59 23.30 -15.74 -18.34
CA LEU A 59 22.91 -15.87 -16.94
C LEU A 59 23.19 -17.28 -16.40
N LYS A 60 22.99 -18.33 -17.19
CA LYS A 60 23.39 -19.70 -16.81
C LYS A 60 24.90 -19.81 -16.63
N ALA A 61 25.69 -19.20 -17.52
CA ALA A 61 27.14 -19.17 -17.41
C ALA A 61 27.59 -18.41 -16.16
N ALA A 62 26.98 -17.26 -15.86
CA ALA A 62 27.24 -16.49 -14.64
C ALA A 62 26.84 -17.26 -13.37
N ALA A 63 25.69 -17.93 -13.37
CA ALA A 63 25.22 -18.72 -12.22
C ALA A 63 26.08 -19.99 -11.94
N ALA A 64 26.82 -20.45 -12.94
CA ALA A 64 27.76 -21.56 -12.82
C ALA A 64 29.15 -21.13 -12.33
N ASP A 65 29.51 -19.84 -12.47
CA ASP A 65 30.79 -19.32 -12.01
C ASP A 65 30.82 -19.22 -10.47
N PRO A 66 31.73 -19.94 -9.78
CA PRO A 66 31.88 -19.84 -8.33
C PRO A 66 32.34 -18.45 -7.85
N LYS A 67 32.95 -17.64 -8.73
CA LYS A 67 33.48 -16.31 -8.42
C LYS A 67 32.50 -15.18 -8.72
N GLU A 68 31.29 -15.49 -9.19
CA GLU A 68 30.27 -14.49 -9.51
C GLU A 68 29.84 -13.72 -8.24
N PRO A 69 30.16 -12.42 -8.12
CA PRO A 69 29.88 -11.66 -6.90
C PRO A 69 28.39 -11.39 -6.68
N LYS A 70 27.57 -11.37 -7.74
CA LYS A 70 26.13 -11.05 -7.71
C LYS A 70 25.26 -12.25 -8.06
N LYS A 71 25.65 -13.43 -7.56
CA LYS A 71 25.03 -14.71 -7.93
C LYS A 71 23.53 -14.77 -7.60
N ASP A 72 23.12 -14.12 -6.52
CA ASP A 72 21.71 -14.01 -6.13
C ASP A 72 20.89 -13.19 -7.15
N GLU A 73 21.39 -12.03 -7.57
CA GLU A 73 20.79 -11.21 -8.63
C GLU A 73 20.75 -11.96 -9.97
N VAL A 74 21.84 -12.63 -10.34
CA VAL A 74 21.92 -13.47 -11.55
C VAL A 74 20.83 -14.53 -11.55
N LEU A 75 20.64 -15.25 -10.44
CA LEU A 75 19.61 -16.29 -10.34
C LEU A 75 18.20 -15.70 -10.47
N PHE A 76 17.93 -14.52 -9.91
CA PHE A 76 16.64 -13.86 -10.12
C PHE A 76 16.40 -13.50 -11.59
N TRP A 77 17.36 -12.83 -12.24
CA TRP A 77 17.22 -12.47 -13.65
C TRP A 77 17.16 -13.67 -14.58
N LEU A 78 17.81 -14.78 -14.21
CA LEU A 78 17.70 -16.05 -14.92
C LEU A 78 16.27 -16.58 -14.85
N ALA A 79 15.68 -16.65 -13.65
CA ALA A 79 14.29 -17.08 -13.48
C ALA A 79 13.31 -16.17 -14.23
N HIS A 80 13.53 -14.84 -14.18
CA HIS A 80 12.72 -13.87 -14.92
C HIS A 80 12.81 -14.13 -16.43
N SER A 81 14.02 -14.25 -16.98
CA SER A 81 14.23 -14.48 -18.42
C SER A 81 13.65 -15.81 -18.88
N GLN A 82 13.74 -16.85 -18.06
CA GLN A 82 13.10 -18.15 -18.31
C GLN A 82 11.57 -18.03 -18.38
N ASN A 83 10.94 -17.27 -17.47
CA ASN A 83 9.49 -17.01 -17.55
C ASN A 83 9.11 -16.25 -18.84
N GLN A 84 9.88 -15.24 -19.22
CA GLN A 84 9.65 -14.49 -20.47
C GLN A 84 9.81 -15.38 -21.71
N ALA A 85 10.73 -16.34 -21.68
CA ALA A 85 10.86 -17.39 -22.69
C ALA A 85 9.80 -18.51 -22.59
N HIS A 86 8.79 -18.36 -21.72
CA HIS A 86 7.74 -19.34 -21.43
C HIS A 86 8.22 -20.67 -20.81
N ASP A 87 9.49 -20.76 -20.41
CA ASP A 87 10.06 -21.91 -19.69
C ASP A 87 9.78 -21.81 -18.19
N SER A 88 8.54 -22.14 -17.85
CA SER A 88 8.02 -22.02 -16.49
C SER A 88 8.67 -23.02 -15.53
N ALA A 89 9.02 -24.21 -16.01
CA ALA A 89 9.62 -25.25 -15.20
C ALA A 89 11.03 -24.84 -14.73
N SER A 90 11.88 -24.40 -15.66
CA SER A 90 13.22 -23.91 -15.32
C SER A 90 13.18 -22.67 -14.43
N ALA A 91 12.20 -21.78 -14.63
CA ALA A 91 12.01 -20.60 -13.79
C ALA A 91 11.74 -20.98 -12.33
N ILE A 92 10.82 -21.94 -12.09
CA ILE A 92 10.49 -22.42 -10.73
C ILE A 92 11.70 -23.08 -10.06
N GLU A 93 12.44 -23.91 -10.80
CA GLU A 93 13.68 -24.53 -10.28
C GLU A 93 14.70 -23.46 -9.87
N THR A 94 14.90 -22.44 -10.72
CA THR A 94 15.85 -21.36 -10.47
C THR A 94 15.45 -20.50 -9.28
N ILE A 95 14.15 -20.21 -9.09
CA ILE A 95 13.64 -19.55 -7.88
C ILE A 95 13.94 -20.40 -6.64
N GLY A 96 13.65 -21.71 -6.69
CA GLY A 96 13.95 -22.62 -5.58
C GLY A 96 15.45 -22.73 -5.29
N ARG A 97 16.31 -22.56 -6.30
CA ARG A 97 17.77 -22.49 -6.13
C ARG A 97 18.19 -21.18 -5.45
N LEU A 98 17.67 -20.04 -5.89
CA LEU A 98 17.91 -18.73 -5.26
C LEU A 98 17.55 -18.74 -3.78
N GLU A 99 16.38 -19.30 -3.42
CA GLU A 99 15.92 -19.33 -2.03
C GLU A 99 16.76 -20.23 -1.13
N ARG A 100 17.28 -21.34 -1.67
CA ARG A 100 18.15 -22.25 -0.91
C ARG A 100 19.57 -21.70 -0.76
N GLU A 101 20.15 -21.16 -1.82
CA GLU A 101 21.54 -20.68 -1.83
C GLU A 101 21.67 -19.29 -1.18
N HIS A 102 20.65 -18.43 -1.29
CA HIS A 102 20.71 -17.04 -0.85
C HIS A 102 19.46 -16.57 -0.07
N PRO A 103 19.09 -17.22 1.05
CA PRO A 103 17.82 -16.96 1.76
C PRO A 103 17.67 -15.54 2.35
N ARG A 104 18.74 -14.77 2.44
CA ARG A 104 18.74 -13.37 2.92
C ARG A 104 18.87 -12.34 1.80
N SER A 105 18.85 -12.76 0.54
CA SER A 105 18.99 -11.86 -0.60
C SER A 105 17.78 -10.92 -0.73
N PRO A 106 17.97 -9.66 -1.14
CA PRO A 106 16.86 -8.77 -1.48
C PRO A 106 16.00 -9.32 -2.63
N TRP A 107 16.51 -10.25 -3.43
CA TRP A 107 15.82 -10.85 -4.57
C TRP A 107 14.83 -11.97 -4.20
N ILE A 108 14.81 -12.42 -2.93
CA ILE A 108 13.89 -13.47 -2.46
C ILE A 108 12.43 -13.04 -2.61
N LYS A 109 12.12 -11.81 -2.22
CA LYS A 109 10.74 -11.31 -2.28
C LYS A 109 10.25 -11.11 -3.73
N PRO A 110 11.01 -10.46 -4.64
CA PRO A 110 10.73 -10.47 -6.07
C PRO A 110 10.54 -11.88 -6.65
N ALA A 111 11.39 -12.84 -6.27
CA ALA A 111 11.28 -14.22 -6.74
C ALA A 111 10.00 -14.91 -6.24
N GLY A 112 9.59 -14.64 -5.00
CA GLY A 112 8.31 -15.06 -4.45
C GLY A 112 7.10 -14.54 -5.25
N TYR A 113 7.11 -13.26 -5.64
CA TYR A 113 6.06 -12.70 -6.50
C TYR A 113 6.01 -13.36 -7.88
N LEU A 114 7.18 -13.58 -8.49
CA LEU A 114 7.29 -14.29 -9.77
C LEU A 114 6.74 -15.72 -9.67
N ARG A 115 7.01 -16.44 -8.56
CA ARG A 115 6.41 -17.75 -8.30
C ARG A 115 4.87 -17.67 -8.24
N LEU A 116 4.30 -16.67 -7.57
CA LEU A 116 2.85 -16.52 -7.48
C LEU A 116 2.21 -16.20 -8.83
N GLU A 117 2.86 -15.40 -9.67
CA GLU A 117 2.44 -15.15 -11.05
C GLU A 117 2.42 -16.46 -11.87
N LEU A 118 3.51 -17.22 -11.82
CA LEU A 118 3.62 -18.54 -12.47
C LEU A 118 2.55 -19.51 -11.96
N ALA A 119 2.31 -19.55 -10.65
CA ALA A 119 1.31 -20.40 -10.04
C ALA A 119 -0.10 -20.04 -10.53
N GLN A 120 -0.43 -18.75 -10.60
CA GLN A 120 -1.71 -18.29 -11.13
C GLN A 120 -1.88 -18.64 -12.61
N ARG A 121 -0.87 -18.36 -13.45
CA ARG A 121 -0.90 -18.64 -14.88
C ARG A 121 -1.05 -20.13 -15.17
N LEU A 122 -0.37 -20.98 -14.41
CA LEU A 122 -0.43 -22.44 -14.52
C LEU A 122 -1.57 -23.07 -13.69
N ARG A 123 -2.46 -22.25 -13.11
CA ARG A 123 -3.61 -22.67 -12.29
C ARG A 123 -3.24 -23.60 -11.12
N ARG A 124 -2.05 -23.41 -10.55
CA ARG A 124 -1.57 -24.10 -9.35
C ARG A 124 -2.14 -23.48 -8.07
N ASN A 125 -3.44 -23.69 -7.88
CA ASN A 125 -4.16 -23.21 -6.70
C ASN A 125 -3.63 -23.84 -5.40
N ASP A 126 -3.08 -25.05 -5.47
CA ASP A 126 -2.41 -25.71 -4.36
C ASP A 126 -1.23 -24.87 -3.82
N VAL A 127 -0.41 -24.33 -4.71
CA VAL A 127 0.71 -23.44 -4.35
C VAL A 127 0.18 -22.13 -3.77
N LEU A 128 -0.82 -21.52 -4.39
CA LEU A 128 -1.43 -20.27 -3.89
C LEU A 128 -2.03 -20.46 -2.49
N TRP A 129 -2.77 -21.54 -2.27
CA TRP A 129 -3.37 -21.85 -0.97
C TRP A 129 -2.34 -22.17 0.10
N TYR A 130 -1.28 -22.90 -0.26
CA TYR A 130 -0.18 -23.16 0.65
C TYR A 130 0.51 -21.85 1.05
N THR A 131 0.78 -20.96 0.10
CA THR A 131 1.39 -19.66 0.38
C THR A 131 0.47 -18.75 1.19
N ALA A 132 -0.84 -18.82 0.99
CA ALA A 132 -1.82 -18.00 1.70
C ALA A 132 -2.06 -18.44 3.16
N ALA A 133 -1.69 -19.67 3.51
CA ALA A 133 -2.00 -20.27 4.80
C ALA A 133 -1.53 -19.40 5.99
N PRO A 134 -2.27 -19.38 7.11
CA PRO A 134 -1.79 -18.79 8.36
C PRO A 134 -0.43 -19.36 8.76
N ARG A 135 0.46 -18.49 9.24
CA ARG A 135 1.72 -19.00 9.81
C ARG A 135 1.37 -19.82 11.05
N PRO A 136 1.99 -21.01 11.24
CA PRO A 136 1.86 -21.70 12.51
C PRO A 136 2.36 -20.77 13.63
N PRO A 137 1.70 -20.73 14.80
CA PRO A 137 2.17 -19.93 15.91
C PRO A 137 3.60 -20.37 16.24
N VAL A 138 4.52 -19.40 16.30
CA VAL A 138 5.89 -19.68 16.76
C VAL A 138 5.74 -20.18 18.20
N PRO A 139 6.18 -21.42 18.52
CA PRO A 139 6.12 -21.89 19.89
C PRO A 139 6.87 -20.89 20.78
N PRO A 140 6.35 -20.56 21.98
CA PRO A 140 7.05 -19.64 22.87
C PRO A 140 8.47 -20.17 23.05
N VAL A 141 9.46 -19.31 22.77
CA VAL A 141 10.87 -19.63 23.04
C VAL A 141 10.91 -20.01 24.52
N PRO A 142 11.25 -21.27 24.88
CA PRO A 142 11.36 -21.63 26.27
C PRO A 142 12.35 -20.65 26.90
N PRO A 143 12.04 -20.03 28.05
CA PRO A 143 12.99 -19.14 28.71
C PRO A 143 14.29 -19.92 28.82
N THR A 144 15.36 -19.36 28.28
CA THR A 144 16.70 -19.96 28.31
C THR A 144 16.92 -20.39 29.75
N ALA A 145 16.94 -21.71 29.97
CA ALA A 145 17.15 -22.23 31.31
C ALA A 145 18.53 -21.74 31.73
N VAL A 146 18.57 -20.69 32.56
CA VAL A 146 19.77 -20.32 33.27
C VAL A 146 20.12 -21.58 34.06
N ALA A 147 21.20 -22.24 33.67
CA ALA A 147 21.64 -23.47 34.30
C ALA A 147 21.72 -23.21 35.82
N PRO A 148 20.98 -23.97 36.65
CA PRO A 148 21.14 -23.84 38.09
C PRO A 148 22.60 -24.13 38.43
N PRO A 149 23.22 -23.40 39.37
CA PRO A 149 24.60 -23.66 39.77
C PRO A 149 24.73 -25.11 40.26
N PRO A 150 25.87 -25.78 40.01
CA PRO A 150 26.04 -27.19 40.32
C PRO A 150 25.89 -27.42 41.84
N PRO A 151 25.16 -28.45 42.27
CA PRO A 151 25.00 -28.75 43.68
C PRO A 151 26.33 -29.24 44.29
N PRO A 152 26.63 -28.94 45.56
CA PRO A 152 27.81 -29.47 46.23
C PRO A 152 27.71 -30.99 46.37
N ARG A 153 28.82 -31.68 46.08
CA ARG A 153 28.94 -33.14 46.18
C ARG A 153 28.58 -33.61 47.59
N ARG A 154 27.54 -34.43 47.72
CA ARG A 154 27.22 -35.19 48.95
C ARG A 154 27.52 -36.70 48.75
N PRO A 155 27.90 -37.40 49.83
CA PRO A 155 28.30 -38.83 49.81
C PRO A 155 27.12 -39.80 49.59
N PRO A 156 27.38 -41.09 49.27
CA PRO A 156 26.39 -42.06 48.74
C PRO A 156 25.33 -42.52 49.77
N PRO A 157 24.26 -43.21 49.31
CA PRO A 157 22.91 -43.03 49.85
C PRO A 157 22.56 -43.95 51.02
N ARG A 158 21.64 -43.48 51.88
CA ARG A 158 20.75 -44.35 52.67
C ARG A 158 19.38 -44.38 51.98
N VAL A 159 18.90 -45.58 51.71
CA VAL A 159 17.53 -45.87 51.26
C VAL A 159 16.53 -45.34 52.30
N PRO A 160 15.46 -44.66 51.90
CA PRO A 160 14.15 -45.21 52.27
C PRO A 160 13.01 -44.96 51.27
N ARG A 161 12.18 -46.02 51.15
CA ARG A 161 10.71 -46.08 51.10
C ARG A 161 9.94 -45.07 50.24
N THR A 162 9.26 -45.65 49.24
CA THR A 162 8.20 -45.11 48.38
C THR A 162 7.05 -44.47 49.17
N PRO A 163 6.65 -43.23 48.86
CA PRO A 163 5.31 -42.71 49.13
C PRO A 163 4.40 -42.85 47.88
N PRO A 164 3.07 -42.86 48.04
CA PRO A 164 2.11 -43.18 46.99
C PRO A 164 2.03 -42.11 45.90
N GLN A 165 1.83 -42.55 44.66
CA GLN A 165 1.60 -41.70 43.50
C GLN A 165 0.30 -40.90 43.65
N VAL A 166 0.41 -39.57 43.55
CA VAL A 166 -0.74 -38.68 43.35
C VAL A 166 -1.20 -38.85 41.88
N PRO A 167 -2.51 -38.95 41.57
CA PRO A 167 -2.96 -39.09 40.19
C PRO A 167 -2.63 -37.81 39.43
N VAL A 168 -1.83 -37.95 38.37
CA VAL A 168 -1.57 -36.87 37.41
C VAL A 168 -2.89 -36.55 36.71
N ALA A 169 -3.34 -35.30 36.88
CA ALA A 169 -4.50 -34.75 36.21
C ALA A 169 -4.41 -34.97 34.69
N ALA A 170 -5.54 -35.36 34.12
CA ALA A 170 -5.72 -35.61 32.70
C ALA A 170 -5.05 -34.53 31.83
N SER A 171 -4.15 -34.98 30.97
CA SER A 171 -3.64 -34.19 29.84
C SER A 171 -4.84 -33.72 29.03
N THR A 172 -5.14 -32.42 29.09
CA THR A 172 -6.10 -31.78 28.20
C THR A 172 -5.65 -32.06 26.77
N ALA A 173 -6.47 -32.85 26.06
CA ALA A 173 -6.28 -33.18 24.67
C ALA A 173 -5.99 -31.92 23.87
N VAL A 174 -4.80 -31.87 23.26
CA VAL A 174 -4.47 -30.90 22.22
C VAL A 174 -5.52 -31.09 21.12
N PRO A 175 -6.27 -30.03 20.71
CA PRO A 175 -7.24 -30.17 19.64
C PRO A 175 -6.54 -30.69 18.38
N PRO A 176 -7.18 -31.56 17.57
CA PRO A 176 -6.56 -32.09 16.37
C PRO A 176 -6.15 -30.94 15.46
N ALA A 177 -4.86 -30.93 15.08
CA ALA A 177 -4.33 -29.94 14.15
C ALA A 177 -5.20 -29.94 12.88
N PRO A 178 -5.55 -28.75 12.34
CA PRO A 178 -6.31 -28.68 11.10
C PRO A 178 -5.54 -29.44 10.00
N PRO A 179 -6.25 -30.08 9.04
CA PRO A 179 -5.60 -30.83 7.97
C PRO A 179 -4.60 -29.95 7.24
N THR A 180 -3.32 -30.28 7.37
CA THR A 180 -2.23 -29.57 6.71
C THR A 180 -2.32 -29.84 5.21
N LEU A 181 -2.38 -28.79 4.39
CA LEU A 181 -2.31 -28.93 2.94
C LEU A 181 -1.01 -29.67 2.59
N PRO A 182 -1.03 -30.69 1.71
CA PRO A 182 0.19 -31.34 1.28
C PRO A 182 1.10 -30.30 0.61
N VAL A 183 2.38 -30.26 1.00
CA VAL A 183 3.35 -29.30 0.47
C VAL A 183 3.60 -29.61 -1.02
N PRO A 184 3.42 -28.65 -1.95
CA PRO A 184 3.83 -28.81 -3.34
C PRO A 184 5.37 -28.82 -3.47
N GLN A 185 6.00 -29.98 -3.23
CA GLN A 185 7.46 -30.12 -3.15
C GLN A 185 8.20 -29.72 -4.44
N ASP A 186 7.55 -29.87 -5.60
CA ASP A 186 8.13 -29.49 -6.90
C ASP A 186 8.16 -27.97 -7.11
N TRP A 187 7.48 -27.20 -6.27
CA TRP A 187 7.32 -25.75 -6.40
C TRP A 187 7.91 -24.95 -5.26
N LEU A 188 7.90 -25.52 -4.05
CA LEU A 188 8.28 -24.86 -2.82
C LEU A 188 9.49 -25.54 -2.20
N PRO A 189 10.53 -24.80 -1.80
CA PRO A 189 11.67 -25.40 -1.12
C PRO A 189 11.26 -25.98 0.25
N PRO A 190 12.01 -26.96 0.77
CA PRO A 190 11.83 -27.43 2.14
C PRO A 190 11.90 -26.27 3.14
N GLY A 191 10.93 -26.19 4.06
CA GLY A 191 10.87 -25.11 5.04
C GLY A 191 10.42 -23.76 4.49
N TYR A 192 9.75 -23.72 3.33
CA TYR A 192 9.15 -22.51 2.77
C TYR A 192 8.21 -21.83 3.78
N LEU A 193 8.56 -20.61 4.17
CA LEU A 193 7.82 -19.77 5.11
C LEU A 193 7.57 -18.40 4.47
N PRO A 194 6.39 -18.18 3.86
CA PRO A 194 6.09 -16.92 3.20
C PRO A 194 5.89 -15.79 4.24
N ASP A 195 6.38 -14.60 3.89
CA ASP A 195 6.05 -13.39 4.65
C ASP A 195 4.56 -13.03 4.47
N THR A 196 4.06 -12.10 5.30
CA THR A 196 2.65 -11.74 5.26
C THR A 196 2.29 -11.03 3.96
N ASP A 197 3.26 -10.36 3.33
CA ASP A 197 3.04 -9.66 2.07
C ASP A 197 2.78 -10.64 0.92
N LEU A 198 3.57 -11.71 0.83
CA LEU A 198 3.33 -12.81 -0.10
C LEU A 198 2.02 -13.55 0.21
N ARG A 199 1.66 -13.70 1.49
CA ARG A 199 0.34 -14.24 1.90
C ARG A 199 -0.80 -13.38 1.36
N ILE A 200 -0.76 -12.05 1.57
CA ILE A 200 -1.77 -11.11 1.08
C ILE A 200 -1.85 -11.16 -0.45
N GLU A 201 -0.71 -11.23 -1.13
CA GLU A 201 -0.66 -11.32 -2.60
C GLU A 201 -1.31 -12.62 -3.11
N ALA A 202 -1.00 -13.76 -2.48
CA ALA A 202 -1.61 -15.04 -2.82
C ALA A 202 -3.14 -15.02 -2.59
N LEU A 203 -3.58 -14.47 -1.46
CA LEU A 203 -5.00 -14.26 -1.16
C LEU A 203 -5.67 -13.35 -2.20
N GLY A 204 -5.01 -12.29 -2.65
CA GLY A 204 -5.50 -11.40 -3.70
C GLY A 204 -5.72 -12.11 -5.04
N ARG A 205 -4.92 -13.13 -5.36
CA ARG A 205 -5.13 -13.98 -6.56
C ARG A 205 -6.31 -14.93 -6.38
N LEU A 206 -6.46 -15.47 -5.17
CA LEU A 206 -7.50 -16.43 -4.82
C LEU A 206 -8.87 -15.79 -4.62
N ILE A 207 -8.97 -14.50 -4.29
CA ILE A 207 -10.27 -13.86 -4.00
C ILE A 207 -11.22 -13.87 -5.20
N GLN A 208 -10.69 -14.00 -6.41
CA GLN A 208 -11.51 -14.11 -7.62
C GLN A 208 -12.14 -15.49 -7.80
N THR A 209 -11.55 -16.53 -7.23
CA THR A 209 -12.00 -17.91 -7.37
C THR A 209 -12.69 -18.46 -6.12
N ASP A 210 -12.29 -18.02 -4.93
CA ASP A 210 -12.82 -18.51 -3.64
C ASP A 210 -12.87 -17.38 -2.58
N ALA A 211 -13.70 -16.38 -2.85
CA ALA A 211 -13.94 -15.27 -1.92
C ALA A 211 -14.40 -15.71 -0.51
N PRO A 212 -15.32 -16.70 -0.34
CA PRO A 212 -15.80 -17.10 0.98
C PRO A 212 -14.69 -17.56 1.93
N ARG A 213 -13.67 -18.24 1.39
CA ARG A 213 -12.52 -18.68 2.18
C ARG A 213 -11.45 -17.59 2.34
N VAL A 214 -11.24 -16.75 1.32
CA VAL A 214 -10.21 -15.69 1.35
C VAL A 214 -10.58 -14.51 2.25
N ILE A 215 -11.83 -14.04 2.21
CA ILE A 215 -12.26 -12.83 2.93
C ILE A 215 -11.98 -12.92 4.44
N PRO A 216 -12.30 -14.03 5.15
CA PRO A 216 -11.98 -14.18 6.56
C PRO A 216 -10.49 -14.10 6.87
N MET A 217 -9.62 -14.66 6.01
CA MET A 217 -8.17 -14.61 6.20
C MET A 217 -7.61 -13.19 6.04
N LEU A 218 -8.08 -12.46 5.02
CA LEU A 218 -7.70 -11.04 4.86
C LEU A 218 -8.24 -10.19 6.01
N LYS A 219 -9.44 -10.50 6.53
CA LYS A 219 -9.98 -9.84 7.72
C LYS A 219 -9.12 -10.08 8.95
N GLU A 220 -8.68 -11.32 9.17
CA GLU A 220 -7.79 -11.67 10.28
C GLU A 220 -6.50 -10.85 10.23
N ILE A 221 -5.82 -10.85 9.08
CA ILE A 221 -4.61 -10.03 8.85
C ILE A 221 -4.90 -8.54 9.07
N ALA A 222 -6.07 -8.06 8.65
CA ALA A 222 -6.47 -6.66 8.86
C ALA A 222 -6.63 -6.30 10.33
N LEU A 223 -7.09 -7.23 11.17
CA LEU A 223 -7.35 -6.99 12.59
C LEU A 223 -6.10 -7.13 13.47
N GLU A 224 -4.99 -7.65 12.93
CA GLU A 224 -3.70 -7.70 13.63
C GLU A 224 -3.13 -6.28 13.86
N SER A 225 -3.31 -5.77 15.08
CA SER A 225 -3.01 -4.36 15.41
C SER A 225 -1.52 -4.01 15.43
N ASN A 226 -0.64 -5.02 15.53
CA ASN A 226 0.82 -4.82 15.58
C ASN A 226 1.41 -4.49 14.20
N ASN A 227 0.67 -4.65 13.10
CA ASN A 227 1.18 -4.38 11.75
C ASN A 227 0.19 -3.59 10.88
N THR A 228 0.18 -2.27 11.08
CA THR A 228 -0.70 -1.35 10.34
C THR A 228 -0.45 -1.33 8.81
N GLY A 229 0.74 -1.71 8.36
CA GLY A 229 1.08 -1.79 6.94
C GLY A 229 0.45 -3.01 6.26
N GLU A 230 0.54 -4.18 6.90
CA GLU A 230 -0.15 -5.40 6.47
C GLU A 230 -1.67 -5.22 6.52
N ALA A 231 -2.19 -4.64 7.60
CA ALA A 231 -3.61 -4.40 7.74
C ALA A 231 -4.19 -3.54 6.60
N ARG A 232 -3.48 -2.45 6.24
CA ARG A 232 -3.89 -1.60 5.12
C ARG A 232 -3.90 -2.36 3.80
N ARG A 233 -2.89 -3.19 3.53
CA ARG A 233 -2.79 -3.95 2.28
C ARG A 233 -3.88 -5.03 2.19
N ALA A 234 -4.17 -5.72 3.29
CA ALA A 234 -5.27 -6.67 3.32
C ALA A 234 -6.63 -5.99 3.06
N LEU A 235 -6.88 -4.84 3.69
CA LEU A 235 -8.08 -4.02 3.44
C LEU A 235 -8.16 -3.51 2.01
N PHE A 236 -7.03 -3.13 1.42
CA PHE A 236 -6.94 -2.71 0.03
C PHE A 236 -7.33 -3.85 -0.92
N VAL A 237 -6.82 -5.07 -0.71
CA VAL A 237 -7.20 -6.25 -1.51
C VAL A 237 -8.70 -6.55 -1.39
N LEU A 238 -9.26 -6.49 -0.17
CA LEU A 238 -10.69 -6.65 0.05
C LEU A 238 -11.50 -5.58 -0.71
N ALA A 239 -11.09 -4.31 -0.60
CA ALA A 239 -11.74 -3.18 -1.24
C ALA A 239 -11.72 -3.29 -2.77
N GLN A 240 -10.58 -3.67 -3.36
CA GLN A 240 -10.43 -3.78 -4.81
C GLN A 240 -11.08 -5.01 -5.44
N SER A 241 -11.44 -6.01 -4.64
CA SER A 241 -12.01 -7.27 -5.16
C SER A 241 -13.34 -7.09 -5.91
N GLY A 242 -14.06 -5.98 -5.68
CA GLY A 242 -15.39 -5.73 -6.23
C GLY A 242 -16.50 -6.58 -5.60
N ARG A 243 -16.18 -7.48 -4.66
CA ARG A 243 -17.14 -8.39 -4.03
C ARG A 243 -17.98 -7.66 -2.96
N PRO A 244 -19.32 -7.80 -2.96
CA PRO A 244 -20.16 -7.20 -1.92
C PRO A 244 -19.77 -7.62 -0.50
N GLU A 245 -19.43 -8.90 -0.30
CA GLU A 245 -19.05 -9.46 1.00
C GLU A 245 -17.72 -8.87 1.51
N ALA A 246 -16.76 -8.66 0.59
CA ALA A 246 -15.48 -8.03 0.92
C ALA A 246 -15.69 -6.56 1.29
N ARG A 247 -16.55 -5.84 0.56
CA ARG A 247 -16.94 -4.45 0.90
C ARG A 247 -17.58 -4.36 2.28
N LEU A 248 -18.54 -5.25 2.59
CA LEU A 248 -19.17 -5.31 3.91
C LEU A 248 -18.15 -5.58 5.01
N THR A 249 -17.14 -6.42 4.72
CA THR A 249 -16.04 -6.69 5.65
C THR A 249 -15.20 -5.44 5.92
N VAL A 250 -14.87 -4.63 4.90
CA VAL A 250 -14.15 -3.36 5.10
C VAL A 250 -14.99 -2.38 5.93
N ILE A 251 -16.31 -2.31 5.71
CA ILE A 251 -17.24 -1.49 6.50
C ILE A 251 -17.26 -1.94 7.96
N ASP A 252 -17.37 -3.25 8.21
CA ASP A 252 -17.33 -3.82 9.55
C ASP A 252 -16.02 -3.44 10.27
N VAL A 253 -14.88 -3.63 9.61
CA VAL A 253 -13.57 -3.27 10.19
C VAL A 253 -13.47 -1.77 10.48
N ALA A 254 -14.02 -0.89 9.64
CA ALA A 254 -14.08 0.54 9.90
C ALA A 254 -14.92 0.90 11.15
N LYS A 255 -15.96 0.11 11.44
CA LYS A 255 -16.83 0.27 12.62
C LYS A 255 -16.22 -0.30 13.89
N THR A 256 -15.61 -1.49 13.83
CA THR A 256 -15.30 -2.30 15.02
C THR A 256 -13.81 -2.52 15.29
N GLY A 257 -12.93 -2.31 14.30
CA GLY A 257 -11.51 -2.64 14.41
C GLY A 257 -10.71 -1.77 15.40
N PRO A 258 -9.43 -2.09 15.65
CA PRO A 258 -8.51 -1.21 16.37
C PRO A 258 -8.37 0.15 15.69
N GLU A 259 -8.15 1.23 16.44
CA GLU A 259 -8.14 2.61 15.89
C GLU A 259 -7.25 2.78 14.62
N PRO A 260 -5.98 2.31 14.59
CA PRO A 260 -5.15 2.46 13.39
C PRO A 260 -5.72 1.72 12.16
N VAL A 261 -6.36 0.57 12.40
CA VAL A 261 -6.99 -0.26 11.37
C VAL A 261 -8.29 0.40 10.88
N ARG A 262 -9.08 0.99 11.78
CA ARG A 262 -10.29 1.76 11.41
C ARG A 262 -9.94 2.91 10.48
N VAL A 263 -8.86 3.64 10.78
CA VAL A 263 -8.36 4.73 9.91
C VAL A 263 -7.98 4.18 8.53
N ALA A 264 -7.31 3.03 8.45
CA ALA A 264 -6.98 2.40 7.18
C ALA A 264 -8.24 1.98 6.41
N ALA A 265 -9.21 1.33 7.07
CA ALA A 265 -10.45 0.90 6.46
C ALA A 265 -11.28 2.08 5.92
N VAL A 266 -11.44 3.16 6.70
CA VAL A 266 -12.12 4.39 6.27
C VAL A 266 -11.45 4.99 5.04
N ARG A 267 -10.12 4.98 4.98
CA ARG A 267 -9.38 5.46 3.79
C ARG A 267 -9.69 4.62 2.56
N GLU A 268 -9.71 3.29 2.69
CA GLU A 268 -10.04 2.44 1.55
C GLU A 268 -11.50 2.61 1.12
N LEU A 269 -12.46 2.74 2.06
CA LEU A 269 -13.85 3.08 1.75
C LEU A 269 -13.95 4.42 1.00
N GLY A 270 -13.15 5.42 1.40
CA GLY A 270 -13.08 6.72 0.73
C GLY A 270 -12.82 6.62 -0.77
N ARG A 271 -12.05 5.63 -1.22
CA ARG A 271 -11.68 5.42 -2.62
C ARG A 271 -12.63 4.51 -3.41
N LEU A 272 -13.52 3.80 -2.73
CA LEU A 272 -14.42 2.83 -3.37
C LEU A 272 -15.50 3.49 -4.20
N GLU A 273 -15.82 2.98 -5.38
CA GLU A 273 -16.96 3.48 -6.13
C GLU A 273 -18.31 3.09 -5.47
N GLY A 274 -19.30 3.96 -5.61
CA GLY A 274 -20.67 3.72 -5.15
C GLY A 274 -21.29 4.88 -4.35
N SER A 275 -22.57 5.15 -4.62
CA SER A 275 -23.32 6.25 -4.01
C SER A 275 -23.63 6.04 -2.51
N GLY A 276 -23.75 4.79 -2.06
CA GLY A 276 -24.06 4.46 -0.65
C GLY A 276 -22.92 4.66 0.35
N ILE A 277 -21.68 4.78 -0.12
CA ILE A 277 -20.49 4.83 0.76
C ILE A 277 -20.48 6.05 1.67
N ALA A 278 -21.02 7.19 1.23
CA ALA A 278 -21.11 8.39 2.07
C ALA A 278 -21.98 8.15 3.31
N GLY A 279 -23.05 7.36 3.18
CA GLY A 279 -23.90 6.95 4.30
C GLY A 279 -23.18 6.04 5.28
N GLU A 280 -22.40 5.07 4.77
CA GLU A 280 -21.60 4.16 5.61
C GLU A 280 -20.49 4.91 6.35
N LEU A 281 -19.80 5.82 5.67
CA LEU A 281 -18.81 6.71 6.28
C LEU A 281 -19.46 7.55 7.40
N MET A 282 -20.68 8.05 7.20
CA MET A 282 -21.41 8.78 8.24
C MET A 282 -21.77 7.89 9.45
N GLN A 283 -22.13 6.63 9.23
CA GLN A 283 -22.36 5.69 10.35
C GLN A 283 -21.08 5.47 11.16
N VAL A 284 -19.93 5.31 10.49
CA VAL A 284 -18.63 5.22 11.16
C VAL A 284 -18.34 6.50 11.94
N TYR A 285 -18.61 7.68 11.37
CA TYR A 285 -18.37 8.98 12.00
C TYR A 285 -19.02 9.11 13.38
N VAL A 286 -20.29 8.71 13.50
CA VAL A 286 -21.12 8.90 14.70
C VAL A 286 -20.55 8.16 15.92
N THR A 287 -19.96 6.97 15.72
CA THR A 287 -19.46 6.10 16.80
C THR A 287 -17.93 6.18 16.96
N SER A 288 -17.29 7.18 16.36
CA SER A 288 -15.83 7.28 16.25
C SER A 288 -15.21 8.31 17.18
N ASN A 289 -13.94 8.09 17.50
CA ASN A 289 -13.08 9.10 18.12
C ASN A 289 -12.58 10.13 17.10
N VAL A 290 -11.95 11.20 17.59
CA VAL A 290 -11.51 12.34 16.78
C VAL A 290 -10.57 11.95 15.63
N ARG A 291 -9.70 10.94 15.83
CA ARG A 291 -8.77 10.49 14.79
C ARG A 291 -9.49 9.82 13.63
N VAL A 292 -10.41 8.90 13.93
CA VAL A 292 -11.20 8.22 12.90
C VAL A 292 -12.16 9.20 12.23
N LYS A 293 -12.80 10.10 13.00
CA LYS A 293 -13.65 11.17 12.46
C LYS A 293 -12.91 12.06 11.45
N ASN A 294 -11.67 12.48 11.76
CA ASN A 294 -10.85 13.24 10.82
C ASN A 294 -10.67 12.49 9.49
N GLN A 295 -10.32 11.21 9.55
CA GLN A 295 -10.15 10.39 8.35
C GLN A 295 -11.46 10.23 7.57
N VAL A 296 -12.61 10.14 8.25
CA VAL A 296 -13.93 10.10 7.60
C VAL A 296 -14.23 11.40 6.86
N VAL A 297 -13.96 12.56 7.46
CA VAL A 297 -14.19 13.87 6.80
C VAL A 297 -13.30 14.02 5.57
N ASN A 298 -12.05 13.56 5.62
CA ASN A 298 -11.14 13.53 4.47
C ASN A 298 -11.67 12.60 3.37
N ALA A 299 -12.07 11.38 3.73
CA ALA A 299 -12.67 10.43 2.79
C ALA A 299 -13.93 11.00 2.13
N LEU A 300 -14.80 11.72 2.86
CA LEU A 300 -15.97 12.38 2.28
C LEU A 300 -15.60 13.54 1.34
N GLY A 301 -14.53 14.27 1.65
CA GLY A 301 -13.95 15.32 0.80
C GLY A 301 -13.45 14.79 -0.53
N GLU A 302 -12.61 13.74 -0.50
CA GLU A 302 -12.09 13.06 -1.70
C GLU A 302 -13.20 12.55 -2.63
N ARG A 303 -14.36 12.21 -2.05
CA ARG A 303 -15.55 11.73 -2.78
C ARG A 303 -16.49 12.83 -3.26
N ALA A 304 -16.19 14.09 -2.95
CA ALA A 304 -17.10 15.21 -3.14
C ALA A 304 -18.51 15.00 -2.52
N ALA A 305 -18.59 14.38 -1.33
CA ALA A 305 -19.85 14.09 -0.65
C ALA A 305 -20.43 15.33 0.06
N THR A 306 -20.70 16.39 -0.69
CA THR A 306 -21.06 17.74 -0.21
C THR A 306 -22.25 17.75 0.76
N THR A 307 -23.29 16.97 0.50
CA THR A 307 -24.47 16.87 1.38
C THR A 307 -24.11 16.30 2.76
N THR A 308 -23.22 15.31 2.81
CA THR A 308 -22.80 14.68 4.08
C THR A 308 -21.83 15.60 4.83
N LEU A 309 -20.90 16.24 4.11
CA LEU A 309 -19.99 17.23 4.68
C LEU A 309 -20.75 18.43 5.29
N MET A 310 -21.78 18.93 4.62
CA MET A 310 -22.64 20.00 5.13
C MET A 310 -23.32 19.59 6.45
N ARG A 311 -23.84 18.36 6.53
CA ARG A 311 -24.43 17.83 7.77
C ARG A 311 -23.41 17.82 8.90
N ILE A 312 -22.20 17.33 8.65
CA ILE A 312 -21.12 17.32 9.65
C ILE A 312 -20.79 18.75 10.09
N ALA A 313 -20.64 19.68 9.15
CA ALA A 313 -20.36 21.09 9.44
C ALA A 313 -21.45 21.76 10.30
N GLN A 314 -22.71 21.33 10.18
CA GLN A 314 -23.83 21.84 10.98
C GLN A 314 -23.89 21.23 12.39
N THR A 315 -23.61 19.93 12.52
CA THR A 315 -23.86 19.19 13.77
C THR A 315 -22.64 19.00 14.66
N GLU A 316 -21.42 19.09 14.11
CA GLU A 316 -20.21 18.77 14.87
C GLU A 316 -19.86 19.88 15.88
N ARG A 317 -19.63 19.44 17.11
CA ARG A 317 -19.30 20.28 18.26
C ARG A 317 -17.82 20.64 18.26
N ASP A 318 -16.96 19.68 17.92
CA ASP A 318 -15.53 19.91 17.80
C ASP A 318 -15.25 20.90 16.65
N PHE A 319 -14.72 22.07 16.98
CA PHE A 319 -14.48 23.12 16.01
C PHE A 319 -13.46 22.72 14.93
N ARG A 320 -12.47 21.88 15.26
CA ARG A 320 -11.44 21.44 14.29
C ARG A 320 -12.06 20.52 13.25
N LEU A 321 -12.90 19.60 13.68
CA LEU A 321 -13.60 18.70 12.76
C LEU A 321 -14.66 19.44 11.93
N ARG A 322 -15.37 20.40 12.54
CA ARG A 322 -16.30 21.27 11.84
C ARG A 322 -15.59 22.09 10.76
N ASP A 323 -14.47 22.73 11.09
CA ASP A 323 -13.69 23.52 10.14
C ASP A 323 -13.10 22.65 9.03
N LEU A 324 -12.64 21.43 9.34
CA LEU A 324 -12.19 20.48 8.33
C LEU A 324 -13.33 20.08 7.37
N ALA A 325 -14.54 19.87 7.88
CA ALA A 325 -15.69 19.54 7.05
C ALA A 325 -16.07 20.71 6.12
N ILE A 326 -16.00 21.95 6.62
CA ILE A 326 -16.21 23.17 5.84
C ILE A 326 -15.14 23.34 4.76
N PHE A 327 -13.88 23.11 5.12
CA PHE A 327 -12.75 23.16 4.18
C PHE A 327 -12.93 22.14 3.06
N ASN A 328 -13.16 20.86 3.40
CA ASN A 328 -13.36 19.80 2.41
C ASN A 328 -14.64 20.01 1.60
N LEU A 329 -15.68 20.62 2.17
CA LEU A 329 -16.89 21.00 1.43
C LEU A 329 -16.57 22.05 0.34
N GLY A 330 -15.68 22.99 0.62
CA GLY A 330 -15.19 23.97 -0.35
C GLY A 330 -14.42 23.31 -1.51
N GLU A 331 -13.44 22.46 -1.19
CA GLU A 331 -12.67 21.69 -2.18
C GLU A 331 -13.57 20.79 -3.04
N ALA A 332 -14.60 20.20 -2.43
CA ALA A 332 -15.62 19.38 -3.10
C ALA A 332 -16.60 20.18 -3.97
N GLY A 333 -16.48 21.51 -4.06
CA GLY A 333 -17.35 22.36 -4.87
C GLY A 333 -18.70 22.69 -4.23
N GLY A 334 -18.87 22.51 -2.92
CA GLY A 334 -20.10 22.76 -2.17
C GLY A 334 -20.44 24.25 -1.93
N ARG A 335 -20.37 25.08 -2.98
CA ARG A 335 -20.55 26.54 -2.89
C ARG A 335 -21.91 26.95 -2.33
N GLN A 336 -22.99 26.37 -2.85
CA GLN A 336 -24.35 26.66 -2.41
C GLN A 336 -24.56 26.28 -0.94
N GLN A 337 -24.01 25.13 -0.54
CA GLN A 337 -24.04 24.63 0.84
C GLN A 337 -23.29 25.58 1.79
N LEU A 338 -22.10 26.05 1.39
CA LEU A 338 -21.31 27.00 2.18
C LEU A 338 -21.99 28.35 2.32
N ARG A 339 -22.60 28.88 1.25
CA ARG A 339 -23.38 30.13 1.32
C ARG A 339 -24.57 30.01 2.26
N SER A 340 -25.34 28.93 2.17
CA SER A 340 -26.43 28.64 3.10
C SER A 340 -25.93 28.52 4.54
N LEU A 341 -24.79 27.85 4.75
CA LEU A 341 -24.19 27.71 6.07
C LEU A 341 -23.75 29.06 6.66
N TYR A 342 -23.23 29.98 5.85
CA TYR A 342 -22.79 31.31 6.32
C TYR A 342 -23.92 32.11 6.96
N ALA A 343 -25.12 32.07 6.38
CA ALA A 343 -26.28 32.81 6.85
C ALA A 343 -26.71 32.40 8.26
N ALA A 344 -26.56 31.11 8.60
CA ALA A 344 -26.90 30.56 9.92
C ALA A 344 -25.68 30.38 10.86
N ALA A 345 -24.47 30.71 10.39
CA ALA A 345 -23.25 30.41 11.13
C ALA A 345 -22.97 31.37 12.28
N ARG A 346 -22.49 30.80 13.38
CA ARG A 346 -21.84 31.52 14.48
C ARG A 346 -20.50 32.14 14.01
N LEU A 347 -20.09 33.22 14.70
CA LEU A 347 -18.96 34.06 14.30
C LEU A 347 -17.64 33.30 14.14
N ASP A 348 -17.36 32.35 15.04
CA ASP A 348 -16.16 31.49 15.01
C ASP A 348 -16.06 30.66 13.71
N SER A 349 -17.20 30.21 13.17
CA SER A 349 -17.28 29.34 11.99
C SER A 349 -17.30 30.14 10.68
N LYS A 350 -17.71 31.41 10.71
CA LYS A 350 -17.78 32.27 9.51
C LYS A 350 -16.44 32.37 8.78
N ARG A 351 -15.33 32.43 9.50
CA ARG A 351 -13.98 32.49 8.90
C ARG A 351 -13.65 31.21 8.13
N ALA A 352 -13.97 30.04 8.69
CA ALA A 352 -13.77 28.77 8.00
C ALA A 352 -14.61 28.71 6.71
N ILE A 353 -15.84 29.21 6.73
CA ILE A 353 -16.75 29.23 5.57
C ILE A 353 -16.21 30.16 4.47
N ILE A 354 -15.70 31.35 4.83
CA ILE A 354 -15.05 32.26 3.89
C ILE A 354 -13.86 31.58 3.21
N ASN A 355 -13.03 30.86 3.98
CA ASN A 355 -11.91 30.11 3.42
C ASN A 355 -12.39 28.97 2.50
N GLY A 356 -13.46 28.26 2.87
CA GLY A 356 -14.08 27.24 2.03
C GLY A 356 -14.60 27.79 0.70
N LEU A 357 -15.26 28.95 0.71
CA LEU A 357 -15.73 29.63 -0.51
C LEU A 357 -14.59 30.12 -1.38
N PHE A 358 -13.52 30.63 -0.77
CA PHE A 358 -12.29 31.01 -1.46
C PHE A 358 -11.67 29.82 -2.19
N ASN A 359 -11.51 28.69 -1.50
CA ASN A 359 -11.00 27.45 -2.07
C ASN A 359 -11.86 26.93 -3.22
N ALA A 360 -13.18 27.05 -3.07
CA ALA A 360 -14.14 26.71 -4.12
C ALA A 360 -14.13 27.70 -5.30
N LYS A 361 -13.32 28.78 -5.24
CA LYS A 361 -13.27 29.90 -6.21
C LYS A 361 -14.64 30.56 -6.41
N ALA A 362 -15.38 30.75 -5.33
CA ALA A 362 -16.72 31.32 -5.33
C ALA A 362 -16.70 32.84 -5.09
N ASP A 363 -16.12 33.60 -6.04
CA ASP A 363 -15.97 35.05 -5.93
C ASP A 363 -17.32 35.80 -5.87
N ALA A 364 -18.32 35.38 -6.65
CA ALA A 364 -19.65 35.97 -6.61
C ALA A 364 -20.32 35.84 -5.22
N ASP A 365 -20.25 34.66 -4.62
CA ASP A 365 -20.81 34.42 -3.27
C ASP A 365 -20.04 35.21 -2.20
N LEU A 366 -18.71 35.31 -2.33
CA LEU A 366 -17.89 36.15 -1.44
C LEU A 366 -18.24 37.63 -1.55
N ILE A 367 -18.46 38.16 -2.76
CA ILE A 367 -18.89 39.55 -2.99
C ILE A 367 -20.23 39.81 -2.32
N GLU A 368 -21.21 38.94 -2.55
CA GLU A 368 -22.54 39.07 -1.95
C GLU A 368 -22.48 39.07 -0.42
N ILE A 369 -21.70 38.15 0.17
CA ILE A 369 -21.50 38.11 1.61
C ILE A 369 -20.84 39.41 2.09
N ALA A 370 -19.83 39.93 1.39
CA ALA A 370 -19.14 41.15 1.80
C ALA A 370 -20.05 42.39 1.80
N GLN A 371 -21.04 42.46 0.90
CA GLN A 371 -22.01 43.55 0.82
C GLN A 371 -22.98 43.58 2.02
N HIS A 372 -23.29 42.41 2.60
CA HIS A 372 -24.26 42.29 3.70
C HIS A 372 -23.63 42.02 5.06
N GLU A 373 -22.35 41.63 5.12
CA GLU A 373 -21.68 41.32 6.38
C GLU A 373 -21.47 42.58 7.22
N ARG A 374 -21.91 42.55 8.49
CA ARG A 374 -21.83 43.69 9.41
C ARG A 374 -20.50 43.75 10.14
N ASN A 375 -19.85 42.60 10.34
CA ASN A 375 -18.56 42.51 10.99
C ASN A 375 -17.42 43.02 10.09
N VAL A 376 -16.76 44.10 10.53
CA VAL A 376 -15.68 44.77 9.79
C VAL A 376 -14.51 43.82 9.51
N THR A 377 -14.10 43.03 10.50
CA THR A 377 -12.97 42.09 10.37
C THR A 377 -13.25 41.03 9.32
N LEU A 378 -14.48 40.49 9.28
CA LEU A 378 -14.87 39.52 8.26
C LEU A 378 -14.95 40.16 6.86
N ARG A 379 -15.44 41.39 6.74
CA ARG A 379 -15.42 42.13 5.45
C ARG A 379 -14.00 42.32 4.93
N ILE A 380 -13.05 42.68 5.81
CA ILE A 380 -11.62 42.82 5.45
C ILE A 380 -11.06 41.48 4.97
N GLU A 381 -11.35 40.40 5.69
CA GLU A 381 -10.89 39.05 5.31
C GLU A 381 -11.42 38.65 3.92
N ILE A 382 -12.71 38.85 3.66
CA ILE A 382 -13.32 38.54 2.37
C ILE A 382 -12.67 39.36 1.26
N ARG A 383 -12.47 40.67 1.46
CA ARG A 383 -11.77 41.53 0.49
C ARG A 383 -10.35 41.03 0.20
N ASN A 384 -9.62 40.57 1.21
CA ASN A 384 -8.29 40.00 1.03
C ASN A 384 -8.34 38.71 0.20
N ARG A 385 -9.32 37.82 0.46
CA ARG A 385 -9.55 36.61 -0.35
C ARG A 385 -9.93 36.95 -1.80
N LEU A 386 -10.82 37.91 -2.02
CA LEU A 386 -11.19 38.39 -3.35
C LEU A 386 -9.99 38.96 -4.11
N ARG A 387 -9.11 39.72 -3.44
CA ARG A 387 -7.86 40.22 -4.03
C ARG A 387 -6.95 39.09 -4.48
N LEU A 388 -6.84 38.02 -3.68
CA LEU A 388 -6.06 36.83 -4.03
C LEU A 388 -6.67 36.03 -5.20
N LEU A 389 -8.01 35.97 -5.30
CA LEU A 389 -8.68 35.33 -6.45
C LEU A 389 -8.43 36.10 -7.75
N GLY A 390 -8.43 37.44 -7.68
CA GLY A 390 -8.04 38.30 -8.81
C GLY A 390 -8.95 38.21 -10.04
N THR A 391 -10.16 37.70 -9.90
CA THR A 391 -11.18 37.65 -10.97
C THR A 391 -11.63 39.06 -11.37
N ALA A 392 -12.20 39.21 -12.57
CA ALA A 392 -12.70 40.50 -13.05
C ALA A 392 -13.75 41.10 -12.09
N ALA A 393 -14.72 40.27 -11.66
CA ALA A 393 -15.75 40.68 -10.71
C ALA A 393 -15.18 41.08 -9.34
N ALA A 394 -14.18 40.34 -8.85
CA ALA A 394 -13.50 40.67 -7.60
C ALA A 394 -12.77 42.01 -7.66
N ARG A 395 -12.10 42.32 -8.79
CA ARG A 395 -11.41 43.60 -8.99
C ARG A 395 -12.39 44.76 -9.04
N GLU A 396 -13.45 44.64 -9.84
CA GLU A 396 -14.48 45.67 -9.97
C GLU A 396 -15.15 45.99 -8.61
N TYR A 397 -15.45 44.95 -7.82
CA TYR A 397 -15.98 45.14 -6.47
C TYR A 397 -15.00 45.87 -5.53
N LEU A 398 -13.71 45.52 -5.57
CA LEU A 398 -12.69 46.13 -4.73
C LEU A 398 -12.42 47.59 -5.09
N GLU A 399 -12.48 47.96 -6.37
CA GLU A 399 -12.33 49.35 -6.84
C GLU A 399 -13.51 50.21 -6.35
N LYS A 400 -14.75 49.78 -6.62
CA LYS A 400 -15.96 50.51 -6.18
C LYS A 400 -16.08 50.70 -4.67
N THR A 401 -15.42 49.84 -3.88
CA THR A 401 -15.45 49.89 -2.42
C THR A 401 -14.18 50.50 -1.80
N ALA A 402 -13.19 50.85 -2.61
CA ALA A 402 -12.04 51.63 -2.18
C ALA A 402 -12.29 53.15 -2.28
N GLU A 403 -13.26 53.55 -3.11
CA GLU A 403 -13.68 54.94 -3.32
C GLU A 403 -14.71 55.45 -2.29
N LYS A 404 -15.18 54.58 -1.39
CA LYS A 404 -16.12 54.85 -0.30
C LYS A 404 -15.46 54.61 1.04
#